data_AF-A0A4W5RXC6-F1
#
_entry.id   AF-A0A4W5RXC6-F1
#
_cell.length_a   1.000
_cell.length_b   1.000
_cell.length_c   1.000
_cell.angle_alpha   90.00
_cell.angle_beta   90.00
_cell.angle_gamma   90.00
#
_symmetry.space_group_name_H-M   'P 1'
#
loop_
_entity.id
_entity.type
_entity.pdbx_description
1 polymer ?
#
loop_
_entity_poly.entity_id
_entity_poly.type
_entity_poly.pdbx_seq_one_letter_code
_entity_poly.pdbx_strand_id
1 'polypeptide(L)'
;EGTVLNEAYYWVLSLSLKYATTNIQASPALSERVRVFESLRERQGQQRTSGATEQALSVRLADGRTVNGTTGVTTPSIIAQNARVKGALVSRVNGELWELLRPLEADCELQLLGFDTTEGKQAVWRTGACVVGWVLERVFGVEVCREGVSESSLYCDHLENR
;
A
#
# COMPACT_ATOMS: atom_id res chain seq x y z
N GLU A 1 13.44 0.50 -1.39
CA GLU A 1 12.36 0.04 -2.31
C GLU A 1 11.28 -0.85 -1.68
N GLY A 2 11.48 -1.43 -0.48
CA GLY A 2 10.56 -2.45 0.08
C GLY A 2 9.40 -1.95 0.96
N THR A 3 9.31 -0.67 1.30
CA THR A 3 8.31 -0.18 2.27
C THR A 3 6.97 0.21 1.67
N VAL A 4 6.90 0.57 0.38
CA VAL A 4 5.68 1.08 -0.27
C VAL A 4 4.73 -0.04 -0.76
N LEU A 5 5.22 -1.27 -0.76
CA LEU A 5 4.50 -2.45 -1.23
C LEU A 5 3.59 -3.07 -0.19
N ASN A 6 3.83 -2.80 1.09
CA ASN A 6 3.21 -3.56 2.16
C ASN A 6 1.70 -3.24 2.21
N GLU A 7 1.33 -1.96 2.05
CA GLU A 7 -0.07 -1.53 2.12
C GLU A 7 -0.94 -2.00 0.94
N ALA A 8 -0.43 -2.08 -0.30
CA ALA A 8 -1.22 -2.61 -1.42
C ALA A 8 -1.56 -4.09 -1.20
N TYR A 9 -0.59 -4.87 -0.72
CA TYR A 9 -0.78 -6.24 -0.25
C TYR A 9 -1.78 -6.31 0.91
N TYR A 10 -1.69 -5.41 1.91
CA TYR A 10 -2.68 -5.32 3.00
C TYR A 10 -4.08 -4.95 2.51
N TRP A 11 -4.22 -4.08 1.51
CA TRP A 11 -5.53 -3.72 0.95
C TRP A 11 -6.16 -4.90 0.25
N VAL A 12 -5.40 -5.63 -0.57
CA VAL A 12 -5.88 -6.86 -1.21
C VAL A 12 -6.21 -7.93 -0.15
N LEU A 13 -5.35 -8.13 0.85
CA LEU A 13 -5.59 -9.09 1.94
C LEU A 13 -6.78 -8.70 2.83
N SER A 14 -6.93 -7.42 3.18
CA SER A 14 -8.03 -6.92 4.02
C SER A 14 -9.35 -6.87 3.27
N LEU A 15 -9.36 -6.55 1.97
CA LEU A 15 -10.53 -6.78 1.10
C LEU A 15 -10.86 -8.27 1.06
N SER A 16 -9.86 -9.14 0.95
CA SER A 16 -10.08 -10.60 0.91
C SER A 16 -10.68 -11.16 2.21
N LEU A 17 -10.36 -10.55 3.37
CA LEU A 17 -11.01 -10.89 4.64
C LEU A 17 -12.40 -10.27 4.79
N LYS A 18 -12.60 -9.01 4.33
CA LYS A 18 -13.91 -8.32 4.42
C LYS A 18 -14.95 -8.82 3.42
N TYR A 19 -14.53 -9.21 2.23
CA TYR A 19 -15.37 -9.70 1.13
C TYR A 19 -15.25 -11.22 0.96
N ALA A 20 -14.96 -11.95 2.03
CA ALA A 20 -15.20 -13.39 2.12
C ALA A 20 -16.71 -13.68 2.13
N THR A 21 -17.43 -13.21 1.10
CA THR A 21 -18.81 -13.57 0.78
C THR A 21 -18.89 -14.81 -0.09
N THR A 22 -17.75 -15.26 -0.65
CA THR A 22 -17.61 -16.58 -1.27
C THR A 22 -17.07 -17.57 -0.25
N ASN A 23 -17.69 -18.76 -0.23
CA ASN A 23 -17.45 -19.92 0.64
C ASN A 23 -16.06 -20.57 0.41
N ILE A 24 -15.01 -19.78 0.20
CA ILE A 24 -13.64 -20.20 -0.09
C ILE A 24 -12.88 -20.18 1.23
N GLN A 25 -12.78 -21.34 1.86
CA GLN A 25 -12.08 -21.51 3.13
C GLN A 25 -10.57 -21.31 2.91
N ALA A 26 -9.95 -20.41 3.69
CA ALA A 26 -8.51 -20.17 3.60
C ALA A 26 -7.73 -21.44 3.97
N SER A 27 -6.67 -21.76 3.20
CA SER A 27 -5.80 -22.89 3.53
C SER A 27 -5.07 -22.68 4.86
N PRO A 28 -4.61 -23.76 5.54
CA PRO A 28 -3.85 -23.64 6.78
C PRO A 28 -2.57 -22.79 6.61
N ALA A 29 -1.85 -22.96 5.50
CA ALA A 29 -0.65 -22.19 5.19
C ALA A 29 -0.94 -20.69 5.04
N LEU A 30 -2.06 -20.33 4.40
CA LEU A 30 -2.46 -18.94 4.23
C LEU A 30 -2.86 -18.30 5.57
N SER A 31 -3.60 -19.04 6.40
CA SER A 31 -3.99 -18.60 7.74
C SER A 31 -2.76 -18.31 8.60
N GLU A 32 -1.74 -19.17 8.54
CA GLU A 32 -0.49 -18.96 9.27
C GLU A 32 0.29 -17.73 8.76
N ARG A 33 0.35 -17.52 7.45
CA ARG A 33 0.97 -16.32 6.86
C ARG A 33 0.28 -15.04 7.34
N VAL A 34 -1.05 -15.01 7.35
CA VAL A 34 -1.83 -13.87 7.85
C VAL A 34 -1.52 -13.62 9.33
N ARG A 35 -1.51 -14.66 10.16
CA ARG A 35 -1.19 -14.54 11.60
C ARG A 35 0.17 -13.92 11.85
N VAL A 36 1.21 -14.40 11.16
CA VAL A 36 2.59 -13.87 11.30
C VAL A 36 2.64 -12.42 10.84
N PHE A 37 2.01 -12.11 9.72
CA PHE A 37 1.96 -10.77 9.15
C PHE A 37 1.26 -9.76 10.06
N GLU A 38 0.14 -10.15 10.67
CA GLU A 38 -0.57 -9.31 11.66
C GLU A 38 0.30 -9.06 12.89
N SER A 39 0.98 -10.09 13.41
CA SER A 39 1.90 -9.93 14.55
C SER A 39 3.06 -8.97 14.23
N LEU A 40 3.65 -9.07 13.04
CA LEU A 40 4.70 -8.15 12.62
C LEU A 40 4.18 -6.73 12.42
N ARG A 41 2.98 -6.57 11.86
CA ARG A 41 2.32 -5.26 11.72
C ARG A 41 2.13 -4.59 13.07
N GLU A 42 1.59 -5.33 14.04
CA GLU A 42 1.31 -4.82 15.37
C GLU A 42 2.59 -4.38 16.07
N ARG A 43 3.66 -5.18 15.98
CA ARG A 43 4.98 -4.82 16.52
C ARG A 43 5.54 -3.55 15.88
N GLN A 44 5.43 -3.41 14.56
CA GLN A 44 5.86 -2.20 13.86
C GLN A 44 4.98 -0.99 14.22
N GLY A 45 3.67 -1.17 14.34
CA GLY A 45 2.73 -0.14 14.79
C GLY A 45 3.07 0.34 16.20
N GLN A 46 3.32 -0.60 17.13
CA GLN A 46 3.76 -0.30 18.49
C GLN A 46 5.08 0.46 18.49
N GLN A 47 6.10 0.01 17.76
CA GLN A 47 7.39 0.70 17.65
C GLN A 47 7.24 2.14 17.14
N ARG A 48 6.38 2.36 16.13
CA ARG A 48 6.06 3.71 15.63
C ARG A 48 5.37 4.56 16.69
N THR A 49 4.41 4.01 17.42
CA THR A 49 3.69 4.74 18.48
C THR A 49 4.54 5.02 19.72
N SER A 50 5.46 4.12 20.10
CA SER A 50 6.26 4.24 21.31
C SER A 50 7.36 5.31 21.23
N GLY A 51 7.75 5.71 20.02
CA GLY A 51 8.70 6.81 19.78
C GLY A 51 8.07 8.08 19.20
N ALA A 52 6.80 8.05 18.81
CA ALA A 52 6.13 9.19 18.18
C ALA A 52 5.69 10.19 19.25
N THR A 53 6.29 11.38 19.23
CA THR A 53 5.70 12.55 19.90
C THR A 53 4.79 13.23 18.88
N GLU A 54 3.50 13.33 19.18
CA GLU A 54 2.59 14.13 18.36
C GLU A 54 3.03 15.59 18.42
N GLN A 55 3.59 16.07 17.31
CA GLN A 55 4.10 17.42 17.16
C GLN A 55 3.46 18.05 15.95
N ALA A 56 3.31 19.37 15.98
CA ALA A 56 2.88 20.10 14.79
C ALA A 56 3.97 19.96 13.70
N LEU A 57 3.54 19.65 12.49
CA LEU A 57 4.39 19.61 11.31
C LEU A 57 3.85 20.51 10.21
N SER A 58 4.76 20.94 9.33
CA SER A 58 4.50 21.78 8.17
C SER A 58 4.73 20.98 6.89
N VAL A 59 3.68 20.84 6.07
CA VAL A 59 3.74 20.15 4.78
C VAL A 59 3.68 21.14 3.64
N ARG A 60 4.74 21.21 2.84
CA ARG A 60 4.78 22.00 1.61
C ARG A 60 4.30 21.15 0.44
N LEU A 61 3.29 21.63 -0.27
CA LEU A 61 2.76 20.97 -1.46
C LEU A 61 3.50 21.45 -2.71
N ALA A 62 3.44 20.64 -3.77
CA ALA A 62 4.06 20.96 -5.07
C ALA A 62 3.53 22.26 -5.72
N ASP A 63 2.34 22.73 -5.33
CA ASP A 63 1.78 24.01 -5.78
C ASP A 63 2.24 25.22 -4.95
N GLY A 64 3.17 25.02 -4.01
CA GLY A 64 3.73 26.04 -3.13
C GLY A 64 2.89 26.34 -1.89
N ARG A 65 1.70 25.74 -1.74
CA ARG A 65 0.90 25.89 -0.52
C ARG A 65 1.51 25.12 0.64
N THR A 66 1.36 25.65 1.85
CA THR A 66 1.76 24.97 3.09
C THR A 66 0.52 24.57 3.88
N VAL A 67 0.48 23.32 4.33
CA VAL A 67 -0.60 22.75 5.14
C VAL A 67 -0.03 22.30 6.48
N ASN A 68 -0.69 22.68 7.57
CA ASN A 68 -0.32 22.21 8.90
C ASN A 68 -0.84 20.78 9.12
N GLY A 69 -0.04 19.96 9.77
CA GLY A 69 -0.41 18.62 10.19
C GLY A 69 0.13 18.28 11.57
N THR A 70 -0.09 17.03 11.95
CA THR A 70 0.43 16.43 13.18
C THR A 70 1.23 15.19 12.84
N THR A 71 2.46 15.13 13.35
CA THR A 71 3.35 13.97 13.23
C THR A 71 2.68 12.70 13.75
N GLY A 72 2.82 11.60 13.01
CA GLY A 72 2.24 10.30 13.38
C GLY A 72 0.73 10.17 13.13
N VAL A 73 0.05 11.26 12.78
CA VAL A 73 -1.41 11.27 12.52
C VAL A 73 -1.73 11.67 11.07
N THR A 74 -1.11 12.74 10.58
CA THR A 74 -1.40 13.26 9.24
C THR A 74 -0.78 12.38 8.18
N THR A 75 -1.58 11.92 7.22
CA THR A 75 -1.13 11.10 6.08
C THR A 75 -1.28 11.88 4.77
N PRO A 76 -0.52 11.53 3.72
CA PRO A 76 -0.74 12.09 2.38
C PRO A 76 -2.18 11.95 1.88
N SER A 77 -2.86 10.85 2.23
CA SER A 77 -4.27 10.61 1.89
C SER A 77 -5.21 11.63 2.54
N ILE A 78 -5.01 11.98 3.82
CA ILE A 78 -5.80 13.02 4.50
C ILE A 78 -5.62 14.36 3.80
N ILE A 79 -4.38 14.70 3.44
CA ILE A 79 -4.06 15.95 2.73
C ILE A 79 -4.71 15.95 1.34
N ALA A 80 -4.62 14.85 0.60
CA ALA A 80 -5.25 14.70 -0.71
C ALA A 80 -6.77 14.89 -0.65
N GLN A 81 -7.42 14.26 0.34
CA GLN A 81 -8.86 14.39 0.57
C GLN A 81 -9.27 15.84 0.89
N ASN A 82 -8.56 16.50 1.81
CA ASN A 82 -8.83 17.89 2.20
C ASN A 82 -8.60 18.86 1.03
N ALA A 83 -7.58 18.62 0.21
CA ALA A 83 -7.30 19.39 -0.99
C ALA A 83 -8.18 19.01 -2.20
N ARG A 84 -9.08 18.03 -2.05
CA ARG A 84 -9.95 17.48 -3.12
C ARG A 84 -9.19 16.99 -4.35
N VAL A 85 -7.96 16.51 -4.15
CA VAL A 85 -7.13 15.92 -5.20
C VAL A 85 -7.68 14.52 -5.51
N LYS A 86 -8.02 14.29 -6.78
CA LYS A 86 -8.49 12.99 -7.27
C LYS A 86 -7.35 12.24 -7.94
N GLY A 87 -7.40 10.91 -7.89
CA GLY A 87 -6.47 10.05 -8.63
C GLY A 87 -5.04 9.99 -8.06
N ALA A 88 -4.82 10.42 -6.81
CA ALA A 88 -3.56 10.14 -6.12
C ALA A 88 -3.45 8.63 -5.86
N LEU A 89 -2.34 8.03 -6.29
CA LEU A 89 -2.07 6.59 -6.19
C LEU A 89 -0.92 6.30 -5.23
N VAL A 90 0.08 7.18 -5.23
CA VAL A 90 1.24 7.13 -4.35
C VAL A 90 1.70 8.57 -4.08
N SER A 91 2.65 8.76 -3.17
CA SER A 91 3.20 10.08 -2.88
C SER A 91 4.72 10.06 -2.86
N ARG A 92 5.32 11.25 -2.93
CA ARG A 92 6.73 11.49 -2.67
C ARG A 92 6.85 12.45 -1.50
N VAL A 93 7.62 12.06 -0.49
CA VAL A 93 7.89 12.85 0.71
C VAL A 93 9.39 13.11 0.75
N ASN A 94 9.82 14.37 0.67
CA ASN A 94 11.23 14.76 0.65
C ASN A 94 12.07 14.01 -0.40
N GLY A 95 11.51 13.78 -1.59
CA GLY A 95 12.18 13.06 -2.68
C GLY A 95 11.99 11.54 -2.66
N GLU A 96 11.52 10.95 -1.56
CA GLU A 96 11.36 9.50 -1.42
C GLU A 96 9.93 9.03 -1.63
N LEU A 97 9.75 7.84 -2.22
CA LEU A 97 8.43 7.25 -2.43
C LEU A 97 7.77 6.89 -1.09
N TRP A 98 6.51 7.28 -0.94
CA TRP A 98 5.77 7.21 0.31
C TRP A 98 4.32 6.75 0.08
N GLU A 99 3.83 5.85 0.92
CA GLU A 99 2.46 5.33 0.86
C GLU A 99 1.46 6.41 1.28
N LEU A 100 0.29 6.44 0.64
CA LEU A 100 -0.73 7.44 0.95
C LEU A 100 -1.27 7.35 2.37
N LEU A 101 -1.26 6.15 2.97
CA LEU A 101 -1.80 5.89 4.30
C LEU A 101 -0.72 5.89 5.39
N ARG A 102 0.57 5.99 5.02
CA ARG A 102 1.66 6.09 5.99
C ARG A 102 1.69 7.50 6.59
N PRO A 103 1.59 7.66 7.93
CA PRO A 103 1.68 8.96 8.57
C PRO A 103 3.01 9.65 8.29
N LEU A 104 2.97 10.98 8.22
CA LEU A 104 4.14 11.83 8.08
C LEU A 104 4.87 11.94 9.42
N GLU A 105 6.20 11.92 9.35
CA GLU A 105 7.07 11.80 10.52
C GLU A 105 7.74 13.14 10.90
N ALA A 106 7.79 14.11 9.98
CA ALA A 106 8.40 15.42 10.18
C ALA A 106 7.90 16.42 9.13
N ASP A 107 8.34 17.68 9.25
CA ASP A 107 8.22 18.69 8.20
C ASP A 107 8.74 18.14 6.87
N CYS A 108 7.93 18.33 5.82
CA CYS A 108 8.27 17.72 4.54
C CYS A 108 7.66 18.45 3.34
N GLU A 109 8.26 18.16 2.19
CA GLU A 109 7.71 18.45 0.88
C GLU A 109 6.95 17.23 0.38
N LEU A 110 5.67 17.42 0.07
CA LEU A 110 4.75 16.37 -0.36
C LEU A 110 4.33 16.59 -1.81
N GLN A 111 4.56 15.57 -2.62
CA GLN A 111 4.03 15.46 -3.97
C GLN A 111 3.07 14.28 -4.06
N LEU A 112 1.83 14.53 -4.50
CA LEU A 112 0.87 13.48 -4.81
C LEU A 112 1.07 13.04 -6.25
N LEU A 113 1.19 11.73 -6.48
CA LEU A 113 1.52 11.14 -7.76
C LEU A 113 0.31 10.34 -8.28
N GLY A 114 -0.14 10.69 -9.48
CA GLY A 114 -1.27 10.06 -10.16
C GLY A 114 -0.86 9.10 -11.27
N PHE A 115 -1.83 8.61 -12.04
CA PHE A 115 -1.60 7.62 -13.11
C PHE A 115 -0.82 8.16 -14.31
N ASP A 116 -0.67 9.47 -14.41
CA ASP A 116 0.17 10.16 -15.39
C ASP A 116 1.68 10.00 -15.09
N THR A 117 2.04 9.67 -13.85
CA THR A 117 3.43 9.47 -13.41
C THR A 117 3.87 8.01 -13.55
N THR A 118 5.17 7.78 -13.75
CA THR A 118 5.75 6.43 -13.81
C THR A 118 5.48 5.67 -12.52
N GLU A 119 5.70 6.29 -11.37
CA GLU A 119 5.52 5.68 -10.06
C GLU A 119 4.04 5.36 -9.77
N GLY A 120 3.11 6.21 -10.20
CA GLY A 120 1.68 5.93 -10.09
C GLY A 120 1.24 4.75 -10.95
N LYS A 121 1.72 4.66 -12.20
CA LYS A 121 1.48 3.47 -13.05
C LYS A 121 2.05 2.21 -12.42
N GLN A 122 3.29 2.26 -11.94
CA GLN A 122 3.94 1.15 -11.26
C GLN A 122 3.15 0.70 -10.02
N ALA A 123 2.63 1.63 -9.22
CA ALA A 123 1.79 1.31 -8.07
C ALA A 123 0.50 0.54 -8.48
N VAL A 124 -0.14 0.96 -9.58
CA VAL A 124 -1.31 0.27 -10.14
C VAL A 124 -0.96 -1.12 -10.65
N TRP A 125 0.11 -1.26 -11.43
CA TRP A 125 0.53 -2.56 -11.95
C TRP A 125 0.88 -3.55 -10.83
N ARG A 126 1.55 -3.08 -9.77
CA ARG A 126 1.94 -3.93 -8.64
C ARG A 126 0.71 -4.39 -7.87
N THR A 127 -0.23 -3.48 -7.63
CA THR A 127 -1.51 -3.81 -7.00
C THR A 127 -2.29 -4.82 -7.85
N GLY A 128 -2.33 -4.62 -9.17
CA GLY A 128 -2.99 -5.54 -10.10
C GLY A 128 -2.36 -6.93 -10.11
N ALA A 129 -1.02 -7.03 -10.08
CA ALA A 129 -0.32 -8.31 -10.00
C ALA A 129 -0.71 -9.09 -8.74
N CYS A 130 -0.79 -8.41 -7.58
CA CYS A 130 -1.21 -9.03 -6.32
C CYS A 130 -2.66 -9.54 -6.39
N VAL A 131 -3.57 -8.75 -6.97
CA VAL A 131 -4.98 -9.15 -7.14
C VAL A 131 -5.10 -10.37 -8.05
N VAL A 132 -4.40 -10.36 -9.20
CA VAL A 132 -4.42 -11.48 -10.15
C VAL A 132 -3.82 -12.72 -9.53
N GLY A 133 -2.66 -12.60 -8.85
CA GLY A 133 -2.02 -13.72 -8.15
C GLY A 133 -2.96 -14.35 -7.11
N TRP A 134 -3.63 -13.52 -6.31
CA TRP A 134 -4.63 -13.99 -5.35
C TRP A 134 -5.80 -14.72 -6.01
N VAL A 135 -6.32 -14.20 -7.13
CA VAL A 135 -7.42 -14.84 -7.88
C VAL A 135 -6.97 -16.20 -8.43
N LEU A 136 -5.76 -16.29 -8.99
CA LEU A 136 -5.18 -17.53 -9.49
C LEU A 136 -5.09 -18.59 -8.38
N GLU A 137 -4.54 -18.23 -7.22
CA GLU A 137 -4.42 -19.16 -6.09
C GLU A 137 -5.78 -19.58 -5.50
N ARG A 138 -6.72 -18.63 -5.33
CA ARG A 138 -7.97 -18.89 -4.60
C ARG A 138 -9.13 -19.41 -5.45
N VAL A 139 -9.25 -18.93 -6.68
CA VAL A 139 -10.37 -19.28 -7.57
C VAL A 139 -9.99 -20.46 -8.46
N PHE A 140 -8.76 -20.47 -8.98
CA PHE A 140 -8.30 -21.50 -9.90
C PHE A 140 -7.46 -22.59 -9.23
N GLY A 141 -7.02 -22.39 -7.98
CA GLY A 141 -6.26 -23.39 -7.23
C GLY A 141 -4.88 -23.69 -7.83
N VAL A 142 -4.30 -22.74 -8.57
CA VAL A 142 -2.95 -22.86 -9.16
C VAL A 142 -1.93 -22.18 -8.26
N GLU A 143 -0.71 -22.70 -8.25
CA GLU A 143 0.40 -22.07 -7.52
C GLU A 143 1.03 -20.96 -8.37
N VAL A 144 1.03 -19.74 -7.85
CA VAL A 144 1.72 -18.60 -8.48
C VAL A 144 3.19 -18.65 -8.08
N CYS A 145 4.08 -18.87 -9.05
CA CYS A 145 5.51 -18.96 -8.80
C CYS A 145 6.24 -17.64 -9.03
N ARG A 146 5.69 -16.77 -9.88
CA ARG A 146 6.30 -15.48 -10.17
C ARG A 146 5.24 -14.44 -10.45
N GLU A 147 5.36 -13.29 -9.80
CA GLU A 147 4.58 -12.10 -10.10
C GLU A 147 5.53 -10.93 -10.34
N GLY A 148 5.09 -9.96 -11.13
CA GLY A 148 5.86 -8.76 -11.37
C GLY A 148 5.19 -7.77 -12.29
N VAL A 149 5.92 -6.71 -12.58
CA VAL A 149 5.45 -5.59 -13.39
C VAL A 149 6.51 -5.18 -14.39
N SER A 150 6.06 -4.71 -15.55
CA SER A 150 6.87 -4.02 -16.54
C SER A 150 6.53 -2.53 -16.52
N GLU A 151 7.09 -1.75 -17.44
CA GLU A 151 6.74 -0.34 -17.62
C GLU A 151 5.24 -0.14 -17.95
N SER A 152 4.66 -1.07 -18.71
CA SER A 152 3.31 -0.93 -19.30
C SER A 152 2.33 -2.05 -18.92
N SER A 153 2.77 -3.04 -18.14
CA SER A 153 1.94 -4.22 -17.83
C SER A 153 2.31 -4.87 -16.50
N LEU A 154 1.52 -5.87 -16.13
CA LEU A 154 1.78 -6.82 -15.04
C LEU A 154 1.81 -8.24 -15.60
N TYR A 155 2.45 -9.16 -14.89
CA TYR A 155 2.46 -10.59 -15.25
C TYR A 155 2.42 -11.46 -13.98
N CYS A 156 1.82 -12.65 -14.12
CA CYS A 156 1.71 -13.68 -13.10
C CYS A 156 1.93 -15.06 -13.75
N ASP A 157 3.09 -15.67 -13.51
CA ASP A 157 3.40 -17.04 -13.95
C ASP A 157 2.92 -18.03 -12.89
N HIS A 158 2.24 -19.08 -13.33
CA HIS A 158 1.70 -20.13 -12.45
C HIS A 158 2.08 -21.51 -12.98
N LEU A 159 2.08 -22.50 -12.10
CA LEU A 159 2.26 -23.90 -12.47
C LEU A 159 0.90 -24.50 -12.86
N GLU A 160 0.88 -25.24 -13.97
CA GLU A 160 -0.24 -26.12 -14.29
C GLU A 160 -0.24 -27.29 -13.31
N ASN A 161 -1.35 -27.49 -12.59
CA ASN A 161 -1.54 -28.68 -11.76
C ASN A 161 -1.45 -29.93 -12.65
N ARG A 162 -0.44 -30.77 -12.41
CA ARG A 162 -0.36 -32.14 -12.96
C ARG A 162 -1.09 -33.13 -12.06
#